data_AF-A0A1H9YLJ5-F1
#
_entry.id   AF-A0A1H9YLJ5-F1
#
_cell.length_a   1.000
_cell.length_b   1.000
_cell.length_c   1.000
_cell.angle_alpha   90.00
_cell.angle_beta   90.00
_cell.angle_gamma   90.00
#
_symmetry.space_group_name_H-M   'P 1'
#
loop_
_entity.id
_entity.type
_entity.pdbx_description
1 polymer ?
#
loop_
_entity_poly.entity_id
_entity_poly.type
_entity_poly.pdbx_seq_one_letter_code
_entity_poly.pdbx_strand_id
1 'polypeptide(L)' 'MANDINNAAQVVGYSYVSGDSTFHAIIWDDGMATDLGTLGGSRSEAHAINDAGLVVGWASTAAEVHATL' A
#
# COMPACT_ATOMS: atom_id res chain seq x y z
N MET A 1 8.06 5.08 -3.51
CA MET A 1 7.74 6.47 -3.85
C MET A 1 6.73 7.00 -2.86
N ALA A 2 6.87 8.25 -2.45
CA ALA A 2 5.91 8.93 -1.59
C ALA A 2 4.89 9.68 -2.45
N ASN A 3 3.61 9.62 -2.06
CA ASN A 3 2.49 10.22 -2.78
C ASN A 3 1.82 11.34 -1.99
N ASP A 4 1.71 11.20 -0.65
CA ASP A 4 1.02 12.19 0.20
C ASP A 4 1.54 12.19 1.65
N ILE A 5 1.28 13.26 2.41
CA ILE A 5 1.71 13.44 3.79
C ILE A 5 0.64 14.20 4.61
N ASN A 6 0.39 13.79 5.86
CA ASN A 6 -0.54 14.48 6.78
C ASN A 6 0.18 15.34 7.84
N ASN A 7 -0.59 16.06 8.67
CA ASN A 7 -0.04 16.94 9.71
C ASN A 7 0.67 16.21 10.87
N ALA A 8 0.50 14.89 10.98
CA ALA A 8 1.26 14.05 11.91
C ALA A 8 2.61 13.59 11.33
N ALA A 9 3.01 14.12 10.16
CA ALA A 9 4.20 13.73 9.41
C ALA A 9 4.19 12.26 8.93
N GLN A 10 3.00 11.65 8.86
CA GLN A 10 2.84 10.33 8.26
C GLN A 10 2.83 10.47 6.75
N VAL A 11 3.71 9.73 6.07
CA VAL A 11 3.82 9.73 4.61
C VAL A 11 3.22 8.44 4.08
N VAL A 12 2.46 8.51 2.98
CA VAL A 12 1.96 7.32 2.28
C VAL A 12 2.47 7.26 0.86
N GLY A 13 2.49 6.04 0.31
CA GLY A 13 2.86 5.79 -1.08
C GLY A 13 3.00 4.30 -1.34
N TYR A 14 4.06 3.92 -2.05
CA TYR A 14 4.38 2.51 -2.29
C TYR A 14 5.87 2.22 -2.20
N SER A 15 6.25 1.00 -1.86
CA SER A 15 7.62 0.50 -1.95
C SER A 15 7.67 -0.77 -2.78
N TYR A 16 8.75 -0.95 -3.55
CA TYR A 16 9.04 -2.24 -4.16
C TYR A 16 9.37 -3.26 -3.07
N VAL A 17 8.82 -4.46 -3.21
CA VAL A 17 9.18 -5.59 -2.36
C VAL A 17 10.52 -6.15 -2.86
N SER A 18 11.46 -6.36 -1.95
CA SER A 18 12.81 -6.80 -2.32
C SER A 18 12.78 -8.13 -3.10
N GLY A 19 13.40 -8.14 -4.28
CA GLY A 19 13.49 -9.33 -5.13
C GLY A 19 12.35 -9.52 -6.14
N ASP A 20 11.40 -8.59 -6.25
CA ASP A 20 10.27 -8.66 -7.19
C ASP A 20 9.97 -7.30 -7.85
N SER A 21 9.32 -7.33 -9.00
CA SER A 21 8.71 -6.19 -9.71
C SER A 21 7.37 -5.73 -9.12
N THR A 22 7.01 -6.25 -7.95
CA THR A 22 5.80 -5.92 -7.20
C THR A 22 6.07 -4.78 -6.23
N PHE A 23 5.03 -4.01 -5.93
CA PHE A 23 5.08 -2.91 -5.00
C PHE A 23 3.84 -2.92 -4.11
N HIS A 24 4.04 -2.62 -2.84
CA HIS A 24 2.97 -2.56 -1.86
C HIS A 24 2.81 -1.15 -1.33
N ALA A 25 1.58 -0.81 -0.99
CA ALA A 25 1.22 0.40 -0.28
C ALA A 25 1.95 0.42 1.06
N ILE A 26 2.65 1.52 1.35
CA ILE A 26 3.40 1.70 2.60
C ILE A 26 2.95 3.00 3.24
N ILE A 27 2.89 2.98 4.57
CA ILE A 27 2.89 4.17 5.41
C ILE A 27 4.25 4.28 6.13
N TRP A 28 4.84 5.46 6.11
CA TRP A 28 5.99 5.80 6.93
C TRP A 28 5.52 6.67 8.09
N ASP A 29 5.82 6.26 9.31
CA ASP A 29 5.51 6.98 10.54
C ASP A 29 6.72 6.92 11.47
N ASP A 30 7.20 8.08 11.92
CA ASP A 30 8.42 8.23 12.73
C ASP A 30 9.63 7.42 12.21
N GLY A 31 9.84 7.44 10.89
CA GLY A 31 10.93 6.70 10.23
C GLY A 31 10.71 5.19 10.09
N MET A 32 9.61 4.65 10.61
CA MET A 32 9.24 3.25 10.46
C MET A 32 8.31 3.05 9.27
N ALA A 33 8.71 2.19 8.33
CA ALA A 33 7.87 1.78 7.21
C ALA A 33 6.96 0.60 7.63
N THR A 34 5.66 0.75 7.43
CA THR A 34 4.66 -0.30 7.63
C THR A 34 3.99 -0.62 6.30
N ASP A 35 3.98 -1.90 5.91
CA ASP A 35 3.27 -2.40 4.75
C ASP A 35 1.76 -2.43 5.04
N LEU A 36 0.95 -1.79 4.19
CA LEU A 36 -0.51 -1.77 4.28
C LEU A 36 -1.16 -3.00 3.61
N GLY A 37 -0.36 -3.82 2.95
CA GLY A 37 -0.74 -5.07 2.33
C GLY A 37 -1.50 -4.90 1.00
N THR A 38 -2.00 -6.02 0.50
CA THR A 38 -2.85 -6.10 -0.70
C THR A 38 -4.18 -6.75 -0.34
N LEU A 39 -5.12 -6.83 -1.27
CA LEU A 39 -6.38 -7.56 -1.10
C LEU A 39 -6.28 -9.02 -1.60
N GLY A 40 -5.09 -9.61 -1.47
CA GLY A 40 -4.78 -10.97 -1.94
C GLY A 40 -4.11 -11.03 -3.31
N GLY A 41 -3.94 -9.90 -3.99
CA GLY A 41 -3.12 -9.77 -5.20
C GLY A 41 -1.67 -9.42 -4.88
N SER A 42 -0.91 -9.01 -5.90
CA SER A 42 0.53 -8.76 -5.79
C SER A 42 0.92 -7.28 -5.71
N ARG A 43 -0.04 -6.35 -5.78
CA ARG A 43 0.26 -4.91 -5.80
C ARG A 43 -0.74 -4.11 -5.00
N SER A 44 -0.28 -3.01 -4.43
CA SER A 44 -1.11 -1.98 -3.83
C SER A 44 -0.38 -0.65 -3.82
N GLU A 45 -1.14 0.44 -3.79
CA GLU A 45 -0.62 1.79 -3.71
C GLU A 45 -1.54 2.68 -2.88
N ALA A 46 -0.96 3.44 -1.95
CA ALA A 46 -1.65 4.49 -1.23
C ALA A 46 -1.51 5.82 -1.98
N HIS A 47 -2.62 6.51 -2.22
CA HIS A 47 -2.67 7.78 -2.95
C HIS A 47 -2.86 8.99 -2.05
N ALA A 48 -3.59 8.86 -0.95
CA ALA A 48 -3.83 9.98 -0.04
C ALA A 48 -4.01 9.53 1.40
N ILE A 49 -3.72 10.44 2.32
CA ILE A 49 -3.88 10.27 3.77
C ILE A 49 -4.53 11.53 4.35
N ASN A 50 -5.40 11.37 5.36
CA ASN A 50 -5.92 12.50 6.12
C ASN A 50 -5.28 12.59 7.53
N ASP A 51 -5.57 13.68 8.25
CA ASP A 51 -5.04 13.92 9.60
C ASP A 51 -5.52 12.92 10.66
N ALA A 52 -6.56 12.13 10.36
CA ALA A 52 -6.99 11.03 11.22
C ALA A 52 -6.22 9.72 10.94
N GLY A 53 -5.24 9.73 10.03
CA GLY A 53 -4.49 8.54 9.62
C GLY A 53 -5.25 7.62 8.67
N LEU A 54 -6.38 8.05 8.10
CA LEU A 54 -7.10 7.25 7.12
C LEU A 54 -6.43 7.36 5.76
N VAL A 55 -6.12 6.21 5.18
CA VAL A 55 -5.43 6.08 3.90
C VAL A 55 -6.40 5.59 2.83
N VAL A 56 -6.34 6.18 1.65
CA VAL A 56 -7.06 5.72 0.46
C VAL A 56 -6.11 5.41 -0.69
N GLY A 57 -6.50 4.46 -1.53
CA GLY A 57 -5.66 3.93 -2.59
C GLY A 57 -6.32 2.75 -3.30
N TRP A 58 -5.51 1.95 -3.98
CA TRP A 58 -5.97 0.71 -4.62
C TRP A 58 -5.09 -0.46 -4.22
N ALA A 59 -5.65 -1.66 -4.31
CA ALA A 59 -4.95 -2.91 -4.12
C ALA A 59 -5.51 -3.97 -5.07
N SER A 60 -4.63 -4.76 -5.66
CA SER A 60 -5.03 -5.93 -6.44
C SER A 60 -5.67 -6.97 -5.52
N THR A 61 -6.76 -7.57 -6.00
CA THR A 61 -7.36 -8.75 -5.39
C THR A 61 -6.62 -10.02 -5.83
N ALA A 62 -6.83 -11.12 -5.11
CA ALA A 62 -6.44 -12.43 -5.64
C ALA A 62 -7.08 -12.65 -7.02
N ALA A 63 -6.36 -13.30 -7.93
CA ALA A 63 -6.98 -13.77 -9.16
C ALA A 63 -8.09 -14.76 -8.78
N GLU A 64 -9.27 -14.63 -9.38
CA GLU A 64 -10.35 -15.60 -9.19
C GLU A 64 -9.89 -16.96 -9.70
N VAL A 65 -9.58 -17.87 -8.78
CA VAL A 65 -9.31 -19.28 -9.10
C VAL A 65 -10.65 -19.97 -9.27
N HIS A 66 -11.15 -20.02 -10.51
CA HIS A 66 -12.25 -20.90 -10.84
C HIS A 66 -11.73 -22.34 -10.91
N ALA A 67 -12.09 -23.15 -9.92
CA ALA A 67 -12.00 -24.59 -10.05
C ALA A 67 -13.07 -25.04 -11.05
N THR A 68 -12.67 -25.34 -12.28
CA THR A 68 -13.55 -26.06 -13.21
C THR A 68 -13.48 -27.54 -12.87
N LEU A 69 -14.64 -28.17 -12.63
CA LEU A 69 -14.78 -29.62 -12.47
C LEU A 69 -14.56 -30.35 -13.80
#